data_AF-A0A8S1WEL0-F1
#
_entry.id   AF-A0A8S1WEL0-F1
#
_cell.length_a   1.000
_cell.length_b   1.000
_cell.length_c   1.000
_cell.angle_alpha   90.00
_cell.angle_beta   90.00
_cell.angle_gamma   90.00
#
_symmetry.space_group_name_H-M   'P 1'
#
loop_
_entity.id
_entity.type
_entity.pdbx_description
1 polymer ?
#
loop_
_entity_poly.entity_id
_entity_poly.type
_entity_poly.pdbx_seq_one_letter_code
_entity_poly.pdbx_strand_id
1 'polypeptide(L)'
;MSKSNSTKVALVCLKTSQNITNQSLLQVFGKHGKITKILIFEQGPMQTKVFIEYEEPEQAQDAINCLNNTKVMNNIICNVYPSRLRELKLDNVPNTKGMDLTQKLPFSMPSLWDLNVNEDESAQQVSEERLVDIRKKLSLIDEEISRTIESKLDTALIKLYQQTKCLRVLMGDYQLEEILHKTSKYGKIVHLLPLHQFRFT
;
A
#
# COMPACT_ATOMS: atom_id res chain seq x y z
N MET A 1 -7.85 -22.49 35.66
CA MET A 1 -9.01 -22.34 34.74
C MET A 1 -9.24 -20.85 34.50
N SER A 2 -8.55 -20.27 33.53
CA SER A 2 -8.70 -18.85 33.18
C SER A 2 -9.95 -18.69 32.33
N LYS A 3 -10.94 -17.96 32.85
CA LYS A 3 -12.18 -17.58 32.15
C LYS A 3 -11.85 -17.13 30.72
N SER A 4 -12.32 -17.88 29.74
CA SER A 4 -12.38 -17.46 28.34
C SER A 4 -13.32 -16.25 28.25
N ASN A 5 -12.75 -15.06 28.38
CA ASN A 5 -13.45 -13.82 28.06
C ASN A 5 -13.61 -13.77 26.53
N SER A 6 -14.61 -14.51 26.05
CA SER A 6 -15.00 -14.57 24.65
C SER A 6 -15.41 -13.16 24.23
N THR A 7 -14.58 -12.53 23.39
CA THR A 7 -14.78 -11.15 22.94
C THR A 7 -14.61 -11.11 21.43
N LYS A 8 -15.51 -10.38 20.77
CA LYS A 8 -15.45 -10.16 19.33
C LYS A 8 -14.40 -9.13 18.91
N VAL A 9 -13.85 -8.38 19.88
CA VAL A 9 -12.82 -7.37 19.64
C VAL A 9 -11.45 -7.91 20.03
N ALA A 10 -10.52 -7.94 19.10
CA ALA A 10 -9.12 -8.27 19.31
C ALA A 10 -8.25 -7.00 19.32
N LEU A 11 -7.30 -6.93 20.25
CA LEU A 11 -6.21 -5.96 20.26
C LEU A 11 -5.01 -6.55 19.54
N VAL A 12 -4.57 -5.87 18.48
CA VAL A 12 -3.42 -6.25 17.68
C VAL A 12 -2.29 -5.25 17.91
N CYS A 13 -1.12 -5.76 18.27
CA CYS A 13 0.12 -5.01 18.43
C CYS A 13 1.11 -5.46 17.36
N LEU A 14 1.42 -4.58 16.42
CA LEU A 14 2.37 -4.81 15.33
C LEU A 14 3.69 -4.10 15.64
N LYS A 15 4.80 -4.84 15.68
CA LYS A 15 6.14 -4.26 15.81
C LYS A 15 6.69 -3.88 14.44
N THR A 16 6.38 -2.67 13.99
CA THR A 16 6.80 -2.14 12.70
C THR A 16 7.06 -0.65 12.77
N SER A 17 7.98 -0.17 11.92
CA SER A 17 8.22 1.24 11.64
C SER A 17 7.47 1.73 10.40
N GLN A 18 6.83 0.83 9.66
CA GLN A 18 6.11 1.13 8.43
C GLN A 18 4.66 1.50 8.70
N ASN A 19 4.10 2.29 7.80
CA ASN A 19 2.70 2.66 7.87
C ASN A 19 1.79 1.49 7.46
N ILE A 20 1.00 0.99 8.41
CA ILE A 20 0.02 -0.06 8.16
C ILE A 20 -1.30 0.55 7.68
N THR A 21 -1.90 -0.07 6.67
CA THR A 21 -3.19 0.34 6.10
C THR A 21 -4.29 -0.65 6.48
N ASN A 22 -5.55 -0.17 6.47
CA ASN A 22 -6.71 -1.00 6.74
C ASN A 22 -6.83 -2.18 5.75
N GLN A 23 -6.46 -1.99 4.48
CA GLN A 23 -6.49 -3.07 3.48
C GLN A 23 -5.53 -4.20 3.82
N SER A 24 -4.31 -3.87 4.27
CA SER A 24 -3.35 -4.91 4.63
C SER A 24 -3.80 -5.72 5.84
N LEU A 25 -4.41 -5.06 6.83
CA LEU A 25 -5.02 -5.72 7.98
C LEU A 25 -6.16 -6.65 7.53
N LEU A 26 -7.04 -6.18 6.65
CA LEU A 26 -8.14 -6.98 6.11
C LEU A 26 -7.62 -8.25 5.40
N GLN A 27 -6.54 -8.15 4.63
CA GLN A 27 -5.98 -9.30 3.90
C GLN A 27 -5.39 -10.39 4.83
N VAL A 28 -4.82 -9.99 5.97
CA VAL A 28 -4.24 -10.93 6.95
C VAL A 28 -5.33 -11.50 7.87
N PHE A 29 -6.10 -10.61 8.49
CA PHE A 29 -7.08 -10.96 9.53
C PHE A 29 -8.40 -11.47 8.96
N GLY A 30 -8.73 -11.12 7.71
CA GLY A 30 -9.94 -11.58 7.02
C GLY A 30 -9.93 -13.06 6.66
N LYS A 31 -8.78 -13.74 6.76
CA LYS A 31 -8.68 -15.20 6.59
C LYS A 31 -9.29 -15.99 7.75
N HIS A 32 -9.37 -15.37 8.93
CA HIS A 32 -9.85 -15.99 10.16
C HIS A 32 -11.33 -15.69 10.46
N GLY A 33 -11.94 -14.77 9.71
CA GLY A 33 -13.33 -14.42 9.87
C GLY A 33 -13.71 -13.09 9.25
N LYS A 34 -15.00 -12.78 9.31
CA LYS A 34 -15.54 -11.54 8.76
C LYS A 34 -15.31 -10.40 9.75
N ILE A 35 -14.57 -9.40 9.30
CA ILE A 35 -14.25 -8.21 10.09
C ILE A 35 -15.38 -7.19 9.90
N THR A 36 -15.88 -6.65 11.01
CA THR A 36 -16.92 -5.62 11.02
C THR A 36 -16.33 -4.22 11.14
N LYS A 37 -15.35 -4.03 12.04
CA LYS A 37 -14.72 -2.72 12.27
C LYS A 37 -13.21 -2.85 12.46
N ILE A 38 -12.46 -1.87 11.96
CA ILE A 38 -11.01 -1.75 12.17
C ILE A 38 -10.72 -0.34 12.70
N LEU A 39 -9.92 -0.24 13.76
CA LEU A 39 -9.49 1.03 14.32
C LEU A 39 -8.01 1.02 14.64
N ILE A 40 -7.26 1.82 13.88
CA ILE A 40 -5.85 2.11 14.17
C ILE A 40 -5.81 3.35 15.05
N PHE A 41 -5.46 3.19 16.33
CA PHE A 41 -5.45 4.28 17.31
C PHE A 41 -4.05 4.73 17.73
N GLU A 42 -3.03 3.91 17.48
CA GLU A 42 -1.63 4.26 17.74
C GLU A 42 -0.79 3.80 16.57
N GLN A 43 -0.12 4.73 15.90
CA GLN A 43 0.78 4.45 14.78
C GLN A 43 2.09 5.18 15.04
N GLY A 44 3.11 4.46 15.51
CA GLY A 44 4.40 5.02 15.90
C GLY A 44 5.58 4.34 15.18
N PRO A 45 6.80 4.88 15.35
CA PRO A 45 8.00 4.41 14.63
C PRO A 45 8.48 3.01 15.04
N MET A 46 8.00 2.46 16.16
CA MET A 46 8.39 1.12 16.64
C MET A 46 7.20 0.17 16.81
N GLN A 47 5.99 0.71 16.97
CA GLN A 47 4.80 -0.09 17.22
C GLN A 47 3.56 0.59 16.65
N THR A 48 2.65 -0.24 16.15
CA THR A 48 1.32 0.16 15.74
C THR A 48 0.32 -0.69 16.51
N LYS A 49 -0.69 -0.06 17.12
CA LYS A 49 -1.76 -0.75 17.83
C LYS A 49 -3.09 -0.52 17.13
N VAL A 50 -3.82 -1.62 17.00
CA VAL A 50 -5.07 -1.69 16.23
C VAL A 50 -6.08 -2.50 17.01
N PHE A 51 -7.33 -2.07 16.98
CA PHE A 51 -8.44 -2.92 17.36
C PHE A 51 -9.17 -3.43 16.12
N ILE A 52 -9.48 -4.72 16.12
CA ILE A 52 -10.23 -5.39 15.07
C ILE A 52 -11.46 -6.03 15.71
N GLU A 53 -12.64 -5.68 15.21
CA GLU A 53 -13.90 -6.29 15.60
C GLU A 53 -14.33 -7.31 14.55
N TYR A 54 -14.61 -8.52 15.00
CA TYR A 54 -15.18 -9.59 14.18
C TYR A 54 -16.70 -9.64 14.31
N GLU A 55 -17.35 -10.31 13.38
CA GLU A 55 -18.80 -10.60 13.47
C GLU A 55 -19.08 -11.54 14.64
N GLU A 56 -18.28 -12.60 14.78
CA GLU A 56 -18.43 -13.62 15.82
C GLU A 56 -17.20 -13.70 16.73
N PRO A 57 -17.36 -14.01 18.03
CA PRO A 57 -16.24 -14.10 18.96
C PRO A 57 -15.35 -15.33 18.73
N GLU A 58 -15.88 -16.40 18.12
CA GLU A 58 -15.10 -17.58 17.74
C GLU A 58 -14.03 -17.23 16.68
N GLN A 59 -14.37 -16.36 15.73
CA GLN A 59 -13.45 -15.87 14.70
C GLN A 59 -12.30 -15.04 15.29
N ALA A 60 -12.62 -14.19 16.28
CA ALA A 60 -11.61 -13.44 17.01
C ALA A 60 -10.67 -14.38 17.78
N GLN A 61 -11.21 -15.45 18.39
CA GLN A 61 -10.40 -16.43 19.10
C GLN A 61 -9.49 -17.24 18.17
N ASP A 62 -9.97 -17.60 16.97
CA ASP A 62 -9.15 -18.26 15.96
C ASP A 62 -7.98 -17.36 15.51
N ALA A 63 -8.28 -16.10 15.21
CA ALA A 63 -7.26 -15.10 14.87
C ALA A 63 -6.23 -14.94 15.99
N ILE A 64 -6.64 -14.92 17.26
CA ILE A 64 -5.72 -14.86 18.41
C ILE A 64 -4.83 -16.10 18.44
N ASN A 65 -5.38 -17.29 18.27
CA ASN A 65 -4.61 -18.53 18.37
C ASN A 65 -3.62 -18.68 17.21
N CYS A 66 -4.00 -18.30 16.00
CA CYS A 66 -3.18 -18.45 14.80
C CYS A 66 -2.18 -17.31 14.57
N LEU A 67 -2.52 -16.06 14.92
CA LEU A 67 -1.71 -14.89 14.59
C LEU A 67 -0.87 -14.37 15.75
N ASN A 68 -1.07 -14.86 16.97
CA ASN A 68 -0.30 -14.41 18.11
C ASN A 68 1.14 -14.96 18.09
N ASN A 69 2.11 -14.05 18.21
CA ASN A 69 3.55 -14.31 18.11
C ASN A 69 4.01 -14.81 16.72
N THR A 70 3.23 -14.58 15.67
CA THR A 70 3.62 -14.93 14.30
C THR A 70 4.11 -13.72 13.52
N LYS A 71 4.83 -13.98 12.43
CA LYS A 71 5.34 -12.95 11.53
C LYS A 71 4.37 -12.78 10.36
N VAL A 72 3.87 -11.57 10.16
CA VAL A 72 2.95 -11.18 9.09
C VAL A 72 3.57 -10.08 8.22
N MET A 73 3.04 -9.86 7.00
CA MET A 73 3.37 -8.71 6.13
C MET A 73 4.86 -8.32 6.09
N ASN A 74 5.73 -9.25 5.63
CA ASN A 74 7.19 -9.07 5.57
C ASN A 74 7.89 -9.01 6.93
N ASN A 75 7.78 -10.08 7.71
CA ASN A 75 8.50 -10.29 8.98
C ASN A 75 8.11 -9.34 10.13
N ILE A 76 6.95 -8.69 10.06
CA ILE A 76 6.40 -7.89 11.15
C ILE A 76 5.86 -8.83 12.22
N ILE A 77 6.35 -8.69 13.46
CA ILE A 77 5.86 -9.50 14.58
C ILE A 77 4.47 -8.99 14.96
N CYS A 78 3.49 -9.89 14.94
CA CYS A 78 2.12 -9.66 15.32
C CYS A 78 1.82 -10.32 16.67
N ASN A 79 1.36 -9.52 17.62
CA ASN A 79 0.83 -10.03 18.89
C ASN A 79 -0.65 -9.69 18.97
N VAL A 80 -1.48 -10.69 19.23
CA VAL A 80 -2.93 -10.54 19.27
C VAL A 80 -3.42 -10.93 20.65
N TYR A 81 -4.21 -10.05 21.26
CA TYR A 81 -4.76 -10.21 22.60
C TYR A 81 -6.28 -10.04 22.58
N PRO A 82 -7.03 -10.77 23.42
CA PRO A 82 -8.45 -10.50 23.62
C PRO A 82 -8.62 -9.10 24.24
N SER A 83 -9.50 -8.29 23.66
CA SER A 83 -9.85 -7.00 24.23
C SER A 83 -10.85 -7.17 25.37
N ARG A 84 -10.96 -6.16 26.25
CA ARG A 84 -12.08 -6.07 27.20
C ARG A 84 -13.29 -5.36 26.60
N LEU A 85 -13.14 -4.79 25.41
CA LEU A 85 -14.21 -4.08 24.71
C LEU A 85 -15.20 -5.08 24.13
N ARG A 86 -16.50 -4.80 24.33
CA ARG A 86 -17.57 -5.57 23.70
C ARG A 86 -17.85 -5.11 22.27
N GLU A 87 -17.73 -3.82 22.01
CA GLU A 87 -17.98 -3.21 20.70
C GLU A 87 -17.02 -2.04 20.51
N LEU A 88 -16.67 -1.79 19.25
CA LEU A 88 -15.80 -0.70 18.87
C LEU A 88 -16.59 0.55 18.45
N LYS A 89 -16.27 1.69 19.09
CA LYS A 89 -16.83 3.01 18.77
C LYS A 89 -15.79 3.83 18.02
N LEU A 90 -16.13 4.29 16.82
CA LEU A 90 -15.22 5.02 15.93
C LEU A 90 -15.21 6.54 16.22
N ASP A 91 -16.20 7.05 16.95
CA ASP A 91 -16.48 8.50 17.04
C ASP A 91 -15.54 9.30 17.96
N ASN A 92 -14.68 8.64 18.74
CA ASN A 92 -14.07 9.28 19.91
C ASN A 92 -12.56 9.51 19.84
N VAL A 93 -11.90 9.30 18.70
CA VAL A 93 -10.44 9.40 18.63
C VAL A 93 -9.99 10.36 17.52
N PRO A 94 -9.38 11.51 17.86
CA PRO A 94 -8.84 12.41 16.85
C PRO A 94 -7.76 11.66 16.03
N ASN A 95 -7.85 11.77 14.69
CA ASN A 95 -6.96 11.14 13.70
C ASN A 95 -7.06 9.61 13.50
N THR A 96 -8.14 8.94 13.93
CA THR A 96 -8.25 7.51 13.63
C THR A 96 -8.67 7.23 12.20
N LYS A 97 -7.91 6.37 11.54
CA LYS A 97 -8.27 5.72 10.26
C LYS A 97 -9.25 4.57 10.51
N GLY A 98 -10.32 4.85 11.26
CA GLY A 98 -11.36 3.87 11.56
C GLY A 98 -12.12 3.48 10.28
N MET A 99 -12.31 2.19 10.04
CA MET A 99 -13.09 1.68 8.91
C MET A 99 -14.22 0.81 9.44
N ASP A 100 -15.47 1.21 9.15
CA ASP A 100 -16.66 0.40 9.40
C ASP A 100 -17.02 -0.34 8.11
N LEU A 101 -17.01 -1.67 8.16
CA LEU A 101 -17.37 -2.55 7.05
C LEU A 101 -18.85 -2.96 7.10
N THR A 102 -19.58 -2.59 8.17
CA THR A 102 -21.00 -2.92 8.38
C THR A 102 -21.96 -1.80 8.01
N GLN A 103 -21.45 -0.59 7.75
CA GLN A 103 -22.27 0.45 7.15
C GLN A 103 -22.73 -0.02 5.77
N LYS A 104 -23.99 -0.50 5.71
CA LYS A 104 -24.74 -0.53 4.46
C LYS A 104 -24.54 0.85 3.83
N LEU A 105 -23.95 0.87 2.63
CA LEU A 105 -24.05 2.05 1.77
C LEU A 105 -25.49 2.54 1.85
N PRO A 106 -25.76 3.86 1.93
CA PRO A 106 -27.12 4.39 1.95
C PRO A 106 -27.96 3.97 0.72
N PHE A 107 -27.35 3.26 -0.24
CA PHE A 107 -28.04 2.53 -1.29
C PHE A 107 -28.00 1.02 -1.02
N SER A 108 -29.14 0.49 -0.55
CA SER A 108 -29.51 -0.87 -0.89
C SER A 108 -29.60 -0.95 -2.41
N MET A 109 -28.61 -1.54 -3.08
CA MET A 109 -28.75 -1.92 -4.48
C MET A 109 -29.93 -2.89 -4.56
N PRO A 110 -31.04 -2.56 -5.26
CA PRO A 110 -32.06 -3.55 -5.57
C PRO A 110 -31.39 -4.68 -6.36
N SER A 111 -31.75 -5.93 -6.10
CA SER A 111 -31.28 -7.01 -6.95
C SER A 111 -31.73 -6.77 -8.39
N LEU A 112 -30.87 -7.15 -9.34
CA LEU A 112 -31.01 -6.92 -10.79
C LEU A 112 -32.32 -7.45 -11.43
N TRP A 113 -33.19 -8.11 -10.65
CA TRP A 113 -34.46 -8.69 -11.09
C TRP A 113 -35.71 -7.92 -10.60
N ASP A 114 -35.56 -6.88 -9.77
CA ASP A 114 -36.70 -6.14 -9.18
C ASP A 114 -37.12 -4.88 -9.94
N LEU A 115 -36.49 -4.55 -11.07
CA LEU A 115 -36.89 -3.38 -11.85
C LEU A 115 -37.86 -3.76 -12.96
N ASN A 116 -39.14 -3.81 -12.57
CA ASN A 116 -40.23 -3.51 -13.49
C ASN A 116 -40.02 -2.09 -14.00
N VAL A 117 -39.71 -1.98 -15.30
CA VAL A 117 -39.57 -0.73 -16.04
C VAL A 117 -40.89 0.02 -15.96
N ASN A 118 -40.96 1.00 -15.06
CA ASN A 118 -41.88 2.12 -15.21
C ASN A 118 -41.03 3.38 -15.20
N GLU A 119 -40.95 3.97 -16.38
CA GLU A 119 -40.45 5.30 -16.64
C GLU A 119 -41.18 6.28 -15.73
N ASP A 120 -40.44 6.99 -14.88
CA ASP A 120 -40.73 8.39 -14.57
C ASP A 120 -39.47 9.04 -13.95
N GLU A 121 -38.90 9.95 -14.72
CA GLU A 121 -37.70 10.74 -14.43
C GLU A 121 -37.93 11.70 -13.25
N SER A 122 -37.03 11.66 -12.26
CA SER A 122 -36.44 12.85 -11.64
C SER A 122 -35.33 12.47 -10.65
N ALA A 123 -34.31 11.77 -11.15
CA ALA A 123 -33.01 11.70 -10.47
C ALA A 123 -32.16 12.90 -10.91
N GLN A 124 -31.63 13.64 -9.94
CA GLN A 124 -30.76 14.80 -10.16
C GLN A 124 -29.60 14.46 -11.09
N GLN A 125 -29.63 15.06 -12.27
CA GLN A 125 -28.57 15.10 -13.28
C GLN A 125 -27.25 15.57 -12.67
N VAL A 126 -26.31 14.64 -12.47
CA VAL A 126 -24.89 14.96 -12.61
C VAL A 126 -24.66 15.08 -14.11
N SER A 127 -24.72 16.30 -14.64
CA SER A 127 -24.52 16.59 -16.06
C SER A 127 -23.25 15.91 -16.58
N GLU A 128 -23.33 15.17 -17.69
CA GLU A 128 -22.19 14.48 -18.32
C GLU A 128 -20.96 15.39 -18.52
N GLU A 129 -21.18 16.70 -18.65
CA GLU A 129 -20.15 17.74 -18.71
C GLU A 129 -19.14 17.68 -17.55
N ARG A 130 -19.60 17.39 -16.32
CA ARG A 130 -18.72 17.28 -15.14
C ARG A 130 -17.85 16.03 -15.18
N LEU A 131 -18.35 14.94 -15.77
CA LEU A 131 -17.58 13.70 -15.95
C LEU A 131 -16.51 13.87 -17.04
N VAL A 132 -16.83 14.60 -18.11
CA VAL A 132 -15.87 14.97 -19.16
C VAL A 132 -14.74 15.83 -18.59
N ASP A 133 -15.06 16.79 -17.73
CA ASP A 133 -14.07 17.64 -17.06
C ASP A 133 -13.14 16.85 -16.13
N ILE A 134 -13.68 15.92 -15.35
CA ILE A 134 -12.88 15.07 -14.46
C ILE A 134 -11.92 14.20 -15.30
N ARG A 135 -12.41 13.62 -16.40
CA ARG A 135 -11.59 12.79 -17.29
C ARG A 135 -10.45 13.59 -17.93
N LYS A 136 -10.72 14.83 -18.37
CA LYS A 136 -9.69 15.73 -18.90
C LYS A 136 -8.65 16.08 -17.84
N LYS A 137 -9.08 16.38 -16.60
CA LYS A 137 -8.15 16.66 -15.49
C LYS A 137 -7.26 15.47 -15.17
N LEU A 138 -7.80 14.25 -15.16
CA LEU A 138 -6.98 13.03 -14.99
C LEU A 138 -5.93 12.90 -16.09
N SER A 139 -6.33 13.08 -17.36
CA SER A 139 -5.41 12.99 -18.50
C SER A 139 -4.26 14.01 -18.41
N LEU A 140 -4.54 15.23 -17.95
CA LEU A 140 -3.50 16.25 -17.78
C LEU A 140 -2.51 15.88 -16.66
N ILE A 141 -3.00 15.26 -15.59
CA ILE A 141 -2.15 14.80 -14.48
C ILE A 141 -1.23 13.67 -14.95
N ASP A 142 -1.74 12.70 -15.69
CA ASP A 142 -0.94 11.58 -16.22
C ASP A 142 0.18 12.08 -17.16
N GLU A 143 -0.13 13.10 -17.98
CA GLU A 143 0.82 13.70 -18.90
C GLU A 143 1.91 14.49 -18.15
N GLU A 144 1.54 15.20 -17.08
CA GLU A 144 2.47 15.97 -16.25
C GLU A 144 3.41 15.07 -15.44
N ILE A 145 2.89 13.95 -14.92
CA ILE A 145 3.70 12.93 -14.26
C ILE A 145 4.72 12.36 -15.25
N SER A 146 4.29 12.01 -16.46
CA SER A 146 5.16 11.47 -17.52
C SER A 146 6.28 12.44 -17.87
N ARG A 147 5.94 13.71 -18.15
CA ARG A 147 6.92 14.79 -18.41
C ARG A 147 7.94 14.95 -17.27
N THR A 148 7.47 14.90 -16.03
CA THR A 148 8.34 15.05 -14.85
C THR A 148 9.32 13.89 -14.72
N ILE A 149 8.89 12.67 -15.00
CA ILE A 149 9.73 11.48 -14.93
C ILE A 149 10.82 11.54 -16.00
N GLU A 150 10.45 11.86 -17.25
CA GLU A 150 11.40 12.01 -18.36
C GLU A 150 12.46 13.08 -18.08
N SER A 151 12.03 14.27 -17.64
CA SER A 151 12.95 15.36 -17.29
C SER A 151 13.95 14.99 -16.18
N LYS A 152 13.48 14.25 -15.16
CA LYS A 152 14.35 13.78 -14.08
C LYS A 152 15.34 12.71 -14.55
N LEU A 153 14.92 11.81 -15.44
CA LEU A 153 15.78 10.81 -16.05
C LEU A 153 16.86 11.44 -16.93
N ASP A 154 16.49 12.40 -17.78
CA ASP A 154 17.44 13.14 -18.63
C ASP A 154 18.47 13.89 -17.80
N THR A 155 18.01 14.58 -16.75
CA THR A 155 18.91 15.29 -15.84
C THR A 155 19.88 14.32 -15.14
N ALA A 156 19.40 13.15 -14.73
CA ALA A 156 20.25 12.12 -14.11
C ALA A 156 21.27 11.55 -15.09
N LEU A 157 20.86 11.27 -16.34
CA LEU A 157 21.75 10.79 -17.41
C LEU A 157 22.83 11.82 -17.75
N ILE A 158 22.48 13.10 -17.86
CA ILE A 158 23.45 14.18 -18.09
C ILE A 158 24.47 14.25 -16.95
N LYS A 159 24.02 14.16 -15.70
CA LYS A 159 24.92 14.17 -14.53
C LYS A 159 25.85 12.95 -14.53
N LEU A 160 25.35 11.76 -14.82
CA LEU A 160 26.16 10.54 -14.93
C LEU A 160 27.18 10.64 -16.07
N TYR A 161 26.79 11.19 -17.22
CA TYR A 161 27.70 11.42 -18.35
C TYR A 161 28.81 12.41 -17.98
N GLN A 162 28.46 13.54 -17.36
CA GLN A 162 29.44 14.52 -16.87
C GLN A 162 30.40 13.92 -15.84
N GLN A 163 29.88 13.13 -14.89
CA GLN A 163 30.69 12.47 -13.88
C GLN A 163 31.64 11.44 -14.49
N THR A 164 31.17 10.66 -15.47
CA THR A 164 31.99 9.69 -16.22
C THR A 164 33.06 10.38 -17.07
N LYS A 165 32.74 11.51 -17.69
CA LYS A 165 33.69 12.32 -18.47
C LYS A 165 34.77 12.93 -17.57
N CYS A 166 34.40 13.44 -16.40
CA CYS A 166 35.37 13.96 -15.42
C CYS A 166 36.29 12.84 -14.91
N LEU A 167 35.74 11.66 -14.61
CA LEU A 167 36.55 10.49 -14.24
C LEU A 167 37.53 10.10 -15.35
N ARG A 168 37.12 10.13 -16.62
CA ARG A 168 38.01 9.87 -17.76
C ARG A 168 39.16 10.89 -17.84
N VAL A 169 38.87 12.17 -17.65
CA VAL A 169 39.89 13.24 -17.68
C VAL A 169 40.84 13.16 -16.49
N LEU A 170 40.33 12.84 -15.29
CA LEU A 170 41.13 12.67 -14.07
C LEU A 170 42.02 11.42 -14.10
N MET A 171 41.61 10.38 -14.82
CA MET A 171 42.32 9.10 -14.92
C MET A 171 43.14 8.93 -16.21
N GLY A 172 43.44 10.02 -16.93
CA GLY A 172 44.09 10.08 -18.25
C GLY A 172 44.69 8.76 -18.77
N ASP A 173 44.10 8.21 -19.84
CA ASP A 173 44.44 6.97 -20.57
C ASP A 173 44.86 5.72 -19.76
N TYR A 174 44.71 5.74 -18.44
CA TYR A 174 45.04 4.61 -17.58
C TYR A 174 43.76 3.95 -17.03
N GLN A 175 43.58 2.71 -17.51
CA GLN A 175 42.84 1.62 -16.87
C GLN A 175 41.32 1.75 -16.73
N LEU A 176 40.62 2.17 -17.79
CA LEU A 176 39.17 1.95 -17.87
C LEU A 176 38.79 0.46 -17.76
N GLU A 177 39.65 -0.44 -18.27
CA GLU A 177 39.46 -1.90 -18.19
C GLU A 177 39.55 -2.45 -16.77
N GLU A 178 40.46 -1.94 -15.92
CA GLU A 178 40.63 -2.45 -14.55
C GLU A 178 39.43 -2.08 -13.67
N ILE A 179 38.84 -0.91 -13.92
CA ILE A 179 37.62 -0.45 -13.23
C ILE A 179 36.39 -1.20 -13.75
N LEU A 180 36.25 -1.40 -15.07
CA LEU A 180 35.18 -2.23 -15.63
C LEU A 180 35.22 -3.66 -15.09
N HIS A 181 36.41 -4.26 -14.98
CA HIS A 181 36.62 -5.58 -14.39
C HIS A 181 36.25 -5.62 -12.90
N LYS A 182 36.60 -4.58 -12.12
CA LYS A 182 36.16 -4.44 -10.72
C LYS A 182 34.65 -4.22 -10.57
N THR A 183 34.02 -3.48 -11.48
CA THR A 183 32.56 -3.25 -11.46
C THR A 183 31.76 -4.43 -12.00
N SER A 184 32.33 -5.26 -12.88
CA SER A 184 31.74 -6.52 -13.37
C SER A 184 31.55 -7.52 -12.21
N LYS A 185 32.42 -7.46 -11.20
CA LYS A 185 32.30 -8.21 -9.94
C LYS A 185 31.04 -7.84 -9.14
N TYR A 186 30.44 -6.68 -9.43
CA TYR A 186 29.19 -6.18 -8.86
C TYR A 186 28.05 -6.16 -9.91
N GLY A 187 27.90 -7.23 -10.70
CA GLY A 187 26.61 -7.60 -11.29
C GLY A 187 26.19 -6.93 -12.60
N LYS A 188 26.15 -7.75 -13.66
CA LYS A 188 25.14 -7.74 -14.76
C LYS A 188 24.87 -6.43 -15.55
N ILE A 189 25.82 -5.52 -15.75
CA ILE A 189 25.63 -4.36 -16.66
C ILE A 189 26.44 -4.45 -17.98
N VAL A 190 27.26 -5.49 -18.17
CA VAL A 190 28.21 -5.54 -19.31
C VAL A 190 27.55 -5.86 -20.66
N HIS A 191 26.27 -6.26 -20.72
CA HIS A 191 25.66 -6.72 -21.97
C HIS A 191 25.00 -5.63 -22.85
N LEU A 192 25.10 -4.34 -22.51
CA LEU A 192 24.33 -3.27 -23.20
C LEU A 192 25.16 -2.30 -24.05
N LEU A 193 26.46 -2.54 -24.27
CA LEU A 193 27.27 -1.68 -25.15
C LEU A 193 27.81 -2.49 -26.34
N PRO A 194 27.36 -2.23 -27.59
CA PRO A 194 27.95 -2.85 -28.77
C PRO A 194 29.38 -2.31 -28.93
N LEU A 195 30.37 -3.19 -28.74
CA LEU A 195 31.81 -2.88 -28.82
C LEU A 195 32.36 -2.72 -30.26
N HIS A 196 31.51 -2.58 -31.28
CA HIS A 196 31.96 -2.50 -32.66
C HIS A 196 31.54 -1.19 -33.32
N GLN A 197 32.22 -0.08 -32.99
CA GLN A 197 32.37 1.04 -33.95
C GLN A 197 33.41 2.10 -33.54
N PHE A 198 34.62 1.72 -33.16
CA PHE A 198 35.74 2.68 -33.19
C PHE A 198 37.01 2.02 -33.72
N ARG A 199 37.06 1.81 -35.05
CA ARG A 199 38.33 1.79 -35.79
C ARG A 199 38.69 3.24 -36.06
N PHE A 200 39.85 3.69 -35.56
CA PHE A 200 40.61 4.74 -36.22
C PHE A 200 42.10 4.39 -36.23
N THR A 201 42.67 4.72 -37.38
CA THR A 201 44.05 4.66 -37.86
C THR A 201 45.08 5.21 -36.89
#